data_AF-A0AAP2DG18-F1
#
_entry.id   AF-A0AAP2DG18-F1
#
_cell.length_a   1.000
_cell.length_b   1.000
_cell.length_c   1.000
_cell.angle_alpha   90.00
_cell.angle_beta   90.00
_cell.angle_gamma   90.00
#
_symmetry.space_group_name_H-M   'P 1'
#
loop_
_entity.id
_entity.type
_entity.pdbx_description
1 polymer ?
#
loop_
_entity_poly.entity_id
_entity_poly.type
_entity_poly.pdbx_seq_one_letter_code
_entity_poly.pdbx_strand_id
1 'polypeptide(L)'
;MKTNLICLFIFTFLSFVSTELFAQAKTAKASIKVYGNCGMCKQRIETALDQTGIKLATWDSKSKNLEVVYNPKKISEQKIHELVAAAGHDTDKVKASNEVYAKLPFCCLYRDHDHSGIKDDNKHEGHH
;
A
#
# COMPACT_ATOMS: atom_id res chain seq x y z
N MET A 1 59.55 -29.65 22.54
CA MET A 1 58.12 -30.06 22.51
C MET A 1 57.20 -28.98 23.11
N LYS A 2 57.32 -27.69 22.71
CA LYS A 2 56.54 -26.58 23.30
C LYS A 2 55.77 -25.76 22.25
N THR A 3 56.01 -26.01 20.96
CA THR A 3 55.40 -25.35 19.80
C THR A 3 54.03 -25.93 19.44
N ASN A 4 53.76 -27.19 19.79
CA ASN A 4 52.52 -27.89 19.42
C ASN A 4 51.30 -27.46 20.25
N LEU A 5 51.51 -26.84 21.42
CA LEU A 5 50.44 -26.35 22.30
C LEU A 5 49.95 -24.95 21.90
N ILE A 6 50.83 -24.16 21.27
CA ILE A 6 50.54 -22.80 20.80
C ILE A 6 49.70 -22.85 19.51
N CYS A 7 49.94 -23.83 18.63
CA CYS A 7 49.13 -24.04 17.43
C CYS A 7 47.69 -24.47 17.75
N LEU A 8 47.45 -25.14 18.87
CA LEU A 8 46.12 -25.61 19.28
C LEU A 8 45.22 -24.44 19.72
N PHE A 9 45.80 -23.39 20.31
CA PHE A 9 45.07 -22.19 20.77
C PHE A 9 44.73 -21.23 19.62
N ILE A 10 45.52 -21.21 18.54
CA ILE A 10 45.29 -20.36 17.37
C ILE A 10 44.19 -20.94 16.46
N PHE A 11 44.03 -22.27 16.44
CA PHE A 11 43.02 -22.94 15.63
C PHE A 11 41.60 -22.80 16.20
N THR A 12 41.45 -22.64 17.52
CA THR A 12 40.15 -22.46 18.17
C THR A 12 39.59 -21.04 18.10
N PHE A 13 40.40 -20.05 17.69
CA PHE A 13 39.95 -18.66 17.54
C PHE A 13 39.37 -18.37 16.15
N LEU A 14 39.59 -19.27 15.17
CA LEU A 14 39.16 -19.10 13.77
C LEU A 14 37.80 -19.73 13.47
N SER A 15 36.95 -19.87 14.48
CA SER A 15 35.56 -20.31 14.34
C SER A 15 34.65 -19.41 15.18
N PHE A 16 34.84 -18.09 15.04
CA PHE A 16 33.78 -17.15 15.34
C PHE A 16 32.71 -17.33 14.27
N VAL A 17 31.79 -18.25 14.55
CA VAL A 17 30.57 -18.50 13.78
C VAL A 17 29.90 -17.15 13.58
N SER A 18 29.85 -16.71 12.31
CA SER A 18 29.05 -15.58 11.87
C SER A 18 27.60 -15.93 12.13
N THR A 19 27.05 -15.49 13.26
CA THR A 19 25.61 -15.49 13.46
C THR A 19 25.03 -14.43 12.54
N GLU A 20 24.52 -14.84 11.38
CA GLU A 20 23.73 -13.96 10.52
C GLU A 20 22.45 -13.58 11.26
N LEU A 21 22.44 -12.36 11.79
CA LEU A 21 21.27 -11.78 12.46
C LEU A 21 20.28 -11.36 11.36
N PHE A 22 19.45 -12.30 10.88
CA PHE A 22 18.29 -11.93 10.07
C PHE A 22 17.27 -11.21 10.95
N ALA A 23 17.41 -9.89 11.05
CA ALA A 23 16.36 -9.03 11.57
C ALA A 23 15.15 -9.11 10.63
N GLN A 24 14.27 -10.10 10.84
CA GLN A 24 13.00 -10.18 10.12
C GLN A 24 12.23 -8.90 10.40
N ALA A 25 12.10 -8.04 9.39
CA ALA A 25 11.29 -6.84 9.50
C ALA A 25 9.88 -7.26 9.91
N LYS A 26 9.45 -6.84 11.12
CA LYS A 26 8.11 -7.15 11.65
C LYS A 26 6.99 -6.52 10.81
N THR A 27 7.34 -5.68 9.85
CA THR A 27 6.45 -4.92 8.98
C THR A 27 6.99 -4.81 7.57
N ALA A 28 6.10 -4.87 6.60
CA ALA A 28 6.34 -4.55 5.20
C ALA A 28 5.74 -3.16 4.87
N LYS A 29 6.24 -2.56 3.78
CA LYS A 29 5.68 -1.36 3.17
C LYS A 29 5.26 -1.68 1.74
N ALA A 30 4.12 -1.16 1.31
CA ALA A 30 3.66 -1.24 -0.06
C ALA A 30 3.14 0.12 -0.53
N SER A 31 3.30 0.38 -1.83
CA SER A 31 2.67 1.50 -2.52
C SER A 31 1.77 0.90 -3.59
N ILE A 32 0.46 1.09 -3.42
CA ILE A 32 -0.57 0.44 -4.24
C ILE A 32 -1.30 1.51 -5.03
N LYS A 33 -1.49 1.31 -6.33
CA LYS A 33 -2.35 2.18 -7.11
C LYS A 33 -3.80 1.93 -6.73
N VAL A 34 -4.52 2.97 -6.31
CA VAL A 34 -5.94 2.88 -5.95
C VAL A 34 -6.70 4.01 -6.63
N TYR A 35 -7.73 3.67 -7.40
CA TYR A 35 -8.49 4.64 -8.17
C TYR A 35 -9.57 5.32 -7.31
N GLY A 36 -9.63 6.65 -7.41
CA GLY A 36 -10.53 7.53 -6.67
C GLY A 36 -10.28 8.98 -7.07
N ASN A 37 -11.23 9.88 -6.80
CA ASN A 37 -11.20 11.26 -7.31
C ASN A 37 -11.46 12.36 -6.26
N CYS A 38 -12.01 12.04 -5.08
CA CYS A 38 -12.40 13.06 -4.09
C CYS A 38 -12.01 12.67 -2.66
N GLY A 39 -12.11 13.62 -1.72
CA GLY A 39 -11.79 13.41 -0.30
C GLY A 39 -12.63 12.31 0.38
N MET A 40 -13.87 12.09 -0.08
CA MET A 40 -14.69 10.96 0.40
C MET A 40 -14.13 9.61 -0.04
N CYS A 41 -13.48 9.53 -1.20
CA CYS A 41 -12.81 8.30 -1.62
C CYS A 41 -11.63 8.02 -0.70
N LYS A 42 -10.84 9.06 -0.33
CA LYS A 42 -9.75 8.93 0.64
C LYS A 42 -10.23 8.31 1.95
N GLN A 43 -11.25 8.92 2.56
CA GLN A 43 -11.80 8.43 3.83
C GLN A 43 -12.27 6.98 3.73
N ARG A 44 -12.98 6.61 2.64
CA ARG A 44 -13.47 5.25 2.44
C ARG A 44 -12.33 4.22 2.26
N ILE A 45 -11.33 4.54 1.44
CA ILE A 45 -10.16 3.69 1.19
C ILE A 45 -9.38 3.45 2.49
N GLU A 46 -9.10 4.51 3.25
CA GLU A 46 -8.33 4.41 4.50
C GLU A 46 -9.12 3.66 5.59
N THR A 47 -10.44 3.92 5.71
CA THR A 47 -11.32 3.22 6.67
C THR A 47 -11.41 1.72 6.36
N ALA A 48 -11.41 1.33 5.07
CA ALA A 48 -11.42 -0.09 4.67
C ALA A 48 -10.19 -0.85 5.19
N LEU A 49 -9.10 -0.14 5.51
CA LEU A 49 -7.84 -0.68 5.98
C LEU A 49 -7.59 -0.43 7.48
N ASP A 50 -8.59 0.05 8.22
CA ASP A 50 -8.58 -0.01 9.68
C ASP A 50 -8.81 -1.47 10.15
N GLN A 51 -7.80 -2.31 9.90
CA GLN A 51 -7.84 -3.75 10.06
C GLN A 51 -6.65 -4.22 10.89
N THR A 52 -6.85 -5.34 11.61
CA THR A 52 -5.76 -5.94 12.39
C THR A 52 -4.58 -6.29 11.50
N GLY A 53 -3.42 -5.71 11.79
CA GLY A 53 -2.19 -5.94 11.03
C GLY A 53 -1.79 -4.78 10.13
N ILE A 54 -2.69 -3.82 9.87
CA ILE A 54 -2.34 -2.53 9.27
C ILE A 54 -1.82 -1.61 10.37
N LYS A 55 -0.74 -0.88 10.09
CA LYS A 55 -0.18 0.16 10.98
C LYS A 55 -0.40 1.57 10.44
N LEU A 56 -0.40 1.70 9.12
CA LEU A 56 -0.62 2.95 8.41
C LEU A 56 -1.25 2.62 7.07
N ALA A 57 -2.26 3.40 6.69
CA ALA A 57 -2.83 3.43 5.36
C ALA A 57 -3.14 4.89 5.03
N THR A 58 -2.44 5.45 4.04
CA THR A 58 -2.63 6.84 3.63
C THR A 58 -2.78 6.90 2.11
N TRP A 59 -3.91 7.40 1.62
CA TRP A 59 -4.15 7.57 0.20
C TRP A 59 -4.05 9.05 -0.21
N ASP A 60 -3.36 9.29 -1.32
CA ASP A 60 -3.21 10.61 -1.90
C ASP A 60 -4.01 10.74 -3.21
N SER A 61 -4.89 11.73 -3.28
CA SER A 61 -5.81 11.89 -4.40
C SER A 61 -5.14 12.37 -5.69
N LYS A 62 -4.00 13.05 -5.60
CA LYS A 62 -3.26 13.57 -6.76
C LYS A 62 -2.53 12.44 -7.48
N SER A 63 -1.76 11.67 -6.71
CA SER A 63 -0.99 10.53 -7.22
C SER A 63 -1.84 9.28 -7.39
N LYS A 64 -3.00 9.19 -6.73
CA LYS A 64 -3.86 8.00 -6.64
C LYS A 64 -3.11 6.80 -6.05
N ASN A 65 -2.13 7.06 -5.18
CA ASN A 65 -1.32 6.04 -4.53
C ASN A 65 -1.74 5.89 -3.07
N LEU A 66 -1.86 4.64 -2.63
CA LEU A 66 -2.08 4.24 -1.27
C LEU A 66 -0.76 3.73 -0.69
N GLU A 67 -0.19 4.44 0.28
CA GLU A 67 0.93 3.95 1.07
C GLU A 67 0.41 3.11 2.25
N VAL A 68 0.91 1.88 2.37
CA VAL A 68 0.52 0.97 3.46
C VAL A 68 1.74 0.45 4.19
N VAL A 69 1.69 0.50 5.52
CA VAL A 69 2.64 -0.20 6.40
C VAL A 69 1.86 -1.29 7.13
N TYR A 70 2.25 -2.55 6.97
CA TYR A 70 1.48 -3.68 7.48
C TYR A 70 2.37 -4.81 8.00
N ASN A 71 1.82 -5.70 8.82
CA ASN A 71 2.49 -6.92 9.27
C ASN A 71 2.13 -8.08 8.33
N PRO A 72 3.07 -8.59 7.52
CA PRO A 72 2.80 -9.66 6.55
C PRO A 72 2.43 -11.00 7.21
N LYS A 73 2.67 -11.18 8.51
CA LYS A 73 2.22 -12.35 9.28
C LYS A 73 0.74 -12.28 9.67
N LYS A 74 0.09 -11.11 9.56
CA LYS A 74 -1.31 -10.88 9.94
C LYS A 74 -2.22 -10.59 8.74
N ILE A 75 -1.68 -9.92 7.72
CA ILE A 75 -2.41 -9.56 6.51
C ILE A 75 -1.47 -9.58 5.32
N SER A 76 -1.93 -10.10 4.17
CA SER A 76 -1.17 -10.11 2.92
C SER A 76 -1.46 -8.87 2.09
N GLU A 77 -0.54 -8.50 1.19
CA GLU A 77 -0.79 -7.44 0.21
C GLU A 77 -2.03 -7.73 -0.64
N GLN A 78 -2.21 -8.99 -1.07
CA GLN A 78 -3.40 -9.41 -1.80
C GLN A 78 -4.69 -9.11 -1.02
N LYS A 79 -4.70 -9.35 0.30
CA LYS A 79 -5.88 -9.04 1.12
C LYS A 79 -6.15 -7.54 1.20
N ILE A 80 -5.12 -6.70 1.17
CA ILE A 80 -5.26 -5.24 1.11
C ILE A 80 -5.97 -4.83 -0.18
N HIS A 81 -5.55 -5.36 -1.35
CA HIS A 81 -6.24 -5.11 -2.61
C HIS A 81 -7.72 -5.52 -2.57
N GLU A 82 -8.02 -6.71 -2.02
CA GLU A 82 -9.39 -7.20 -1.86
C GLU A 82 -10.26 -6.31 -0.96
N LEU A 83 -9.72 -5.82 0.16
CA LEU A 83 -10.44 -4.95 1.08
C LEU A 83 -10.79 -3.60 0.43
N VAL A 84 -9.83 -3.02 -0.31
CA VAL A 84 -10.05 -1.78 -1.04
C VAL A 84 -11.09 -1.96 -2.14
N ALA A 85 -11.03 -3.07 -2.88
CA ALA A 85 -12.04 -3.44 -3.88
C ALA A 85 -13.43 -3.70 -3.27
N ALA A 86 -13.49 -4.34 -2.10
CA ALA A 86 -14.74 -4.56 -1.37
C ALA A 86 -15.36 -3.24 -0.86
N ALA A 87 -14.54 -2.19 -0.67
CA ALA A 87 -15.00 -0.84 -0.39
C ALA A 87 -15.39 -0.05 -1.64
N GLY A 88 -15.36 -0.67 -2.82
CA GLY A 88 -15.77 -0.08 -4.10
C GLY A 88 -14.64 0.55 -4.91
N HIS A 89 -13.39 0.51 -4.44
CA HIS A 89 -12.28 1.16 -5.13
C HIS A 89 -11.38 0.14 -5.83
N ASP A 90 -11.11 0.37 -7.11
CA ASP A 90 -10.19 -0.45 -7.87
C ASP A 90 -8.77 -0.25 -7.38
N THR A 91 -8.03 -1.34 -7.44
CA THR A 91 -6.57 -1.32 -7.38
C THR A 91 -5.99 -1.75 -8.72
N ASP A 92 -4.67 -1.64 -8.86
CA ASP A 92 -3.93 -2.22 -9.99
C ASP A 92 -4.09 -3.75 -10.13
N LYS A 93 -4.40 -4.48 -9.04
CA LYS A 93 -4.54 -5.95 -9.08
C LYS A 93 -5.96 -6.47 -8.96
N VAL A 94 -6.81 -5.79 -8.20
CA VAL A 94 -8.18 -6.24 -7.91
C VAL A 94 -9.16 -5.12 -8.21
N LYS A 95 -10.18 -5.43 -9.03
CA LYS A 95 -11.27 -4.52 -9.34
C LYS A 95 -12.44 -4.72 -8.39
N ALA A 96 -13.09 -3.63 -7.99
CA ALA A 96 -14.37 -3.67 -7.30
C ALA A 96 -15.45 -4.24 -8.23
N SER A 97 -16.40 -5.00 -7.68
CA SER A 97 -17.55 -5.46 -8.46
C SER A 97 -18.38 -4.26 -8.92
N ASN A 98 -19.02 -4.39 -10.09
CA ASN A 98 -19.88 -3.31 -10.61
C ASN A 98 -21.00 -2.95 -9.64
N GLU A 99 -21.52 -3.92 -8.88
CA GLU A 99 -22.58 -3.69 -7.90
C GLU A 99 -22.11 -2.83 -6.72
N VAL A 100 -20.93 -3.12 -6.16
CA VAL A 100 -20.38 -2.31 -5.06
C VAL A 100 -19.99 -0.92 -5.58
N TYR A 101 -19.40 -0.88 -6.77
CA TYR A 101 -18.98 0.34 -7.43
C TYR A 101 -20.14 1.30 -7.69
N ALA A 102 -21.25 0.81 -8.24
CA ALA A 102 -22.43 1.61 -8.55
C ALA A 102 -23.13 2.20 -7.32
N LYS A 103 -22.83 1.68 -6.11
CA LYS A 103 -23.34 2.21 -4.83
C LYS A 103 -22.48 3.35 -4.28
N LEU A 104 -21.35 3.67 -4.92
CA LEU A 104 -20.51 4.79 -4.49
C LEU A 104 -21.19 6.13 -4.75
N PRO A 105 -20.88 7.18 -3.95
CA PRO A 105 -21.30 8.54 -4.26
C PRO A 105 -20.78 8.98 -5.62
N PHE A 106 -21.51 9.90 -6.26
CA PHE A 106 -21.21 10.40 -7.61
C PHE A 106 -19.74 10.80 -7.80
N CYS A 107 -19.12 11.54 -6.86
CA CYS A 107 -17.70 11.94 -7.02
C CYS A 107 -16.69 10.79 -6.96
N CYS A 108 -17.09 9.60 -6.51
CA CYS A 108 -16.26 8.40 -6.52
C CYS A 108 -16.53 7.48 -7.73
N LEU A 109 -17.44 7.84 -8.64
CA LEU A 109 -17.69 7.11 -9.90
C LEU A 109 -16.66 7.48 -10.99
N TYR A 110 -15.38 7.30 -10.68
CA TYR A 110 -14.22 7.59 -11.54
C TYR A 110 -14.05 6.76 -12.84
N ARG A 111 -14.82 5.67 -13.04
CA ARG A 111 -14.77 4.81 -14.24
C ARG A 111 -15.64 5.39 -15.35
N ASP A 112 -16.75 6.00 -14.96
CA ASP A 112 -17.80 6.48 -15.87
C ASP A 112 -17.55 7.93 -16.29
N HIS A 113 -16.72 8.64 -15.52
CA HIS A 113 -16.35 10.02 -15.77
C HIS A 113 -14.83 10.18 -15.74
N ASP A 114 -14.24 10.25 -16.93
CA ASP A 114 -12.87 10.69 -17.09
C ASP A 114 -12.77 12.16 -16.72
N HIS A 115 -12.34 12.48 -15.50
CA HIS A 115 -12.03 13.85 -15.11
C HIS A 115 -10.62 14.29 -15.53
N SER A 116 -9.94 13.52 -16.40
CA SER A 116 -8.70 13.99 -17.02
C SER A 116 -9.02 14.85 -18.25
N GLY A 117 -9.15 16.16 -18.04
CA GLY A 117 -8.89 17.14 -19.09
C GLY A 117 -10.05 17.99 -19.62
N ILE A 118 -10.96 18.47 -18.77
CA ILE A 118 -11.65 19.73 -19.09
C ILE A 118 -10.81 20.86 -18.48
N LYS A 119 -10.00 21.51 -19.32
CA LYS A 119 -9.72 22.93 -19.11
C LYS A 119 -11.04 23.62 -19.45
N ASP A 120 -11.68 24.22 -18.45
CA ASP A 120 -12.79 25.14 -18.70
C ASP A 120 -12.18 26.46 -19.19
N ASP A 121 -11.81 26.49 -20.47
CA ASP A 121 -11.65 27.73 -21.23
C ASP A 121 -12.97 28.08 -21.95
N ASN A 122 -14.03 28.24 -21.17
CA ASN A 122 -15.27 28.85 -21.66
C ASN A 122 -15.49 30.23 -21.01
N LYS A 123 -14.92 31.20 -21.72
CA LYS A 123 -15.43 32.56 -21.96
C LYS A 123 -16.89 32.77 -21.50
N HIS A 124 -17.07 33.51 -20.41
CA HIS A 124 -18.34 34.19 -20.14
C HIS A 124 -18.38 35.49 -20.96
N GLU A 125 -18.86 35.40 -22.21
CA GLU A 125 -19.56 36.51 -22.85
C GLU A 125 -21.05 36.38 -22.53
N GLY A 126 -21.64 37.50 -22.12
CA GLY A 126 -22.85 37.52 -21.32
C GLY A 126 -24.15 37.28 -22.07
N HIS A 127 -25.23 37.25 -21.29
CA HIS A 127 -26.57 37.65 -21.71
C HIS A 127 -27.35 38.19 -20.50
N HIS A 128 -28.00 39.34 -20.75
CA HIS A 128 -28.92 40.14 -19.93
C HIS A 128 -28.31 41.17 -18.98
#